data_AF-A0A0G0DGG7-F1
#
_entry.id   AF-A0A0G0DGG7-F1
#
_cell.length_a   1.000
_cell.length_b   1.000
_cell.length_c   1.000
_cell.angle_alpha   90.00
_cell.angle_beta   90.00
_cell.angle_gamma   90.00
#
_symmetry.space_group_name_H-M   'P 1'
#
loop_
_entity.id
_entity.type
_entity.pdbx_description
1 polymer ?
#
loop_
_entity_poly.entity_id
_entity_poly.type
_entity_poly.pdbx_seq_one_letter_code
_entity_poly.pdbx_strand_id
1 'polypeptide(L)'
;GKMIKFCKNLGVNVSAFYIFGLEGDTEKTIKETMNYAIKMNTLLARFSVSTPYPGTSFYNQLKKEERLLTDNFEEYTQFNLVYKHENLSPECVRKLLERAMRKYYFRPSYAPNLIKNKIMSFL
;
A
#
# COMPACT_ATOMS: atom_id res chain seq x y z
N GLY A 1 -11.32 12.51 0.74
CA GLY A 1 -10.75 12.93 -0.56
C GLY A 1 -11.25 14.26 -1.12
N LYS A 2 -11.46 15.31 -0.30
CA LYS A 2 -11.75 16.67 -0.82
C LYS A 2 -10.57 17.20 -1.65
N MET A 3 -9.35 17.05 -1.15
CA MET A 3 -8.11 17.40 -1.87
C MET A 3 -7.98 16.62 -3.19
N ILE A 4 -8.20 15.30 -3.16
CA ILE A 4 -8.14 14.47 -4.38
C ILE A 4 -9.16 14.95 -5.42
N LYS A 5 -10.38 15.28 -5.02
CA LYS A 5 -11.40 15.83 -5.92
C LYS A 5 -10.98 17.20 -6.46
N PHE A 6 -10.43 18.06 -5.61
CA PHE A 6 -9.92 19.37 -6.00
C PHE A 6 -8.81 19.25 -7.07
N CYS A 7 -7.79 18.41 -6.83
CA CYS A 7 -6.74 18.12 -7.81
C CYS A 7 -7.32 17.60 -9.13
N LYS A 8 -8.25 16.64 -9.08
CA LYS A 8 -8.90 16.08 -10.27
C LYS A 8 -9.65 17.13 -11.09
N ASN A 9 -10.33 18.08 -10.43
CA ASN A 9 -11.04 19.16 -11.11
C ASN A 9 -10.08 20.14 -11.81
N LEU A 10 -8.86 20.27 -11.31
CA LEU A 10 -7.78 21.06 -11.92
C LEU A 10 -6.96 20.28 -12.96
N GLY A 11 -7.32 19.02 -13.27
CA GLY A 11 -6.54 18.17 -14.18
C GLY A 11 -5.23 17.64 -13.58
N VAL A 12 -5.01 17.79 -12.27
CA VAL A 12 -3.81 17.28 -11.58
C VAL A 12 -3.98 15.81 -11.23
N ASN A 13 -3.06 14.99 -11.74
CA ASN A 13 -3.00 13.57 -11.44
C ASN A 13 -2.51 13.32 -10.02
N VAL A 14 -3.18 12.42 -9.31
CA VAL A 14 -2.85 12.05 -7.93
C VAL A 14 -2.43 10.59 -7.87
N SER A 15 -1.30 10.34 -7.23
CA SER A 15 -0.84 9.00 -6.83
C SER A 15 -0.94 8.88 -5.31
N ALA A 16 -1.56 7.81 -4.82
CA ALA A 16 -1.70 7.56 -3.39
C ALA A 16 -0.92 6.30 -2.99
N PHE A 17 -0.40 6.34 -1.77
CA PHE A 17 0.37 5.26 -1.15
C PHE A 17 -0.40 4.75 0.06
N TYR A 18 -0.43 3.43 0.22
CA TYR A 18 -1.12 2.74 1.31
C TYR A 18 -0.16 1.71 1.88
N ILE A 19 0.02 1.71 3.20
CA ILE A 19 0.96 0.82 3.90
C ILE A 19 0.13 -0.19 4.70
N PHE A 20 0.50 -1.47 4.62
CA PHE A 20 -0.09 -2.58 5.38
C PHE A 20 0.92 -3.14 6.38
N GLY A 21 0.41 -3.75 7.44
CA GLY A 21 1.24 -4.40 8.45
C GLY A 21 2.02 -3.36 9.25
N LEU A 22 1.40 -2.21 9.54
CA LEU A 22 1.83 -1.36 10.65
C LEU A 22 1.44 -2.02 11.98
N GLU A 23 2.16 -1.76 13.07
CA GLU A 23 1.79 -2.27 14.39
C GLU A 23 0.30 -2.02 14.70
N GLY A 24 -0.39 -3.04 15.17
CA GLY A 24 -1.84 -3.01 15.43
C GLY A 24 -2.72 -3.24 14.20
N ASP A 25 -2.17 -3.31 12.98
CA ASP A 25 -2.97 -3.71 11.81
C ASP A 25 -3.53 -5.12 12.00
N THR A 26 -4.72 -5.32 11.45
CA THR A 26 -5.37 -6.62 11.33
C THR A 26 -5.80 -6.83 9.90
N GLU A 27 -6.22 -8.04 9.54
CA GLU A 27 -6.83 -8.24 8.22
C GLU A 27 -8.03 -7.33 7.97
N LYS A 28 -8.78 -6.99 9.03
CA LYS A 28 -9.95 -6.13 8.95
C LYS A 28 -9.54 -4.70 8.60
N THR A 29 -8.59 -4.11 9.31
CA THR A 29 -8.11 -2.74 9.04
C THR A 29 -7.49 -2.64 7.65
N ILE A 30 -6.73 -3.65 7.23
CA ILE A 30 -6.16 -3.72 5.87
C ILE A 30 -7.28 -3.75 4.82
N LYS A 31 -8.34 -4.54 5.00
CA LYS A 31 -9.51 -4.57 4.10
C LYS A 31 -10.25 -3.21 4.07
N GLU A 32 -10.32 -2.50 5.20
CA GLU A 32 -10.87 -1.14 5.27
C GLU A 32 -10.01 -0.16 4.47
N THR A 33 -8.69 -0.22 4.59
CA THR A 33 -7.74 0.57 3.79
C THR A 33 -7.88 0.29 2.30
N MET A 34 -8.04 -0.99 1.89
CA MET A 34 -8.34 -1.33 0.49
C MET A 34 -9.62 -0.66 0.00
N ASN A 35 -10.69 -0.73 0.79
CA ASN A 35 -11.98 -0.11 0.43
C ASN A 35 -11.85 1.42 0.35
N TYR A 36 -11.09 2.02 1.25
CA TYR A 36 -10.80 3.45 1.20
C TYR A 36 -10.02 3.84 -0.06
N ALA A 37 -8.98 3.08 -0.42
CA ALA A 37 -8.21 3.31 -1.64
C ALA A 37 -9.12 3.28 -2.88
N ILE A 38 -9.98 2.25 -2.98
CA ILE A 38 -10.96 2.11 -4.06
C ILE A 38 -11.88 3.32 -4.13
N LYS A 39 -12.38 3.79 -2.98
CA LYS A 39 -13.24 4.98 -2.89
C LYS A 39 -12.53 6.25 -3.35
N MET A 40 -11.23 6.40 -3.11
CA MET A 40 -10.47 7.58 -3.55
C MET A 40 -10.21 7.58 -5.07
N ASN A 41 -10.10 6.40 -5.67
CA ASN A 41 -9.95 6.19 -7.12
C ASN A 41 -8.89 7.10 -7.75
N THR A 42 -7.73 7.24 -7.11
CA THR A 42 -6.57 7.97 -7.62
C THR A 42 -6.04 7.36 -8.93
N LEU A 43 -5.22 8.10 -9.66
CA LEU A 43 -4.64 7.59 -10.91
C LEU A 43 -3.79 6.36 -10.61
N LEU A 44 -2.84 6.49 -9.68
CA LEU A 44 -2.06 5.36 -9.19
C LEU A 44 -2.36 5.12 -7.71
N ALA A 45 -2.40 3.85 -7.34
CA ALA A 45 -2.44 3.40 -5.97
C ALA A 45 -1.29 2.41 -5.75
N ARG A 46 -0.31 2.79 -4.93
CA ARG A 46 0.79 1.92 -4.50
C ARG A 46 0.43 1.35 -3.14
N PHE A 47 0.44 0.03 -3.04
CA PHE A 47 0.25 -0.68 -1.79
C PHE A 47 1.59 -1.33 -1.42
N SER A 48 2.03 -1.14 -0.19
CA SER A 48 3.30 -1.62 0.33
C SER A 48 3.13 -2.19 1.73
N VAL A 49 4.14 -2.90 2.21
CA VAL A 49 4.23 -3.43 3.57
C VAL A 49 5.14 -2.53 4.40
N SER A 50 4.83 -2.38 5.69
CA SER A 50 5.71 -1.69 6.64
C SER A 50 7.03 -2.45 6.75
N THR A 51 8.12 -1.83 6.32
CA THR A 51 9.45 -2.41 6.33
C THR A 51 10.34 -1.63 7.31
N PRO A 52 10.86 -2.26 8.37
CA PRO A 52 11.74 -1.59 9.33
C PRO A 52 13.15 -1.44 8.76
N TYR A 53 13.53 -0.26 8.28
CA TYR A 53 14.88 -0.07 7.71
C TYR A 53 15.95 0.17 8.79
N PRO A 54 17.18 -0.38 8.64
CA PRO A 54 18.30 -0.09 9.54
C PRO A 54 18.49 1.41 9.79
N GLY A 55 18.71 1.78 11.04
CA GLY A 55 18.85 3.18 11.47
C GLY A 55 17.53 3.89 11.80
N THR A 56 16.37 3.30 11.47
CA THR A 56 15.07 3.83 11.92
C THR A 56 14.77 3.43 13.35
N SER A 57 13.98 4.25 14.06
CA SER A 57 13.47 3.91 15.40
C SER A 57 12.69 2.59 15.39
N PHE A 58 11.91 2.36 14.33
CA PHE A 58 11.11 1.15 14.16
C PHE A 58 11.98 -0.12 14.06
N TYR A 59 13.06 -0.07 13.27
CA TYR A 59 14.02 -1.17 13.20
C TYR A 59 14.71 -1.41 14.54
N ASN A 60 15.19 -0.34 15.19
CA ASN A 60 15.90 -0.46 16.47
C ASN A 60 14.99 -1.06 17.56
N GLN A 61 13.71 -0.68 17.58
CA GLN A 61 12.72 -1.24 18.47
C GLN A 61 12.53 -2.74 18.21
N LEU A 62 12.19 -3.12 16.98
CA LEU A 62 11.94 -4.53 16.64
C LEU A 62 13.16 -5.42 16.83
N LYS A 63 14.36 -4.87 16.60
CA LYS A 63 15.63 -5.58 16.86
C LYS A 63 15.82 -5.83 18.36
N LYS A 64 15.57 -4.82 19.20
CA LYS A 64 15.65 -4.95 20.67
C LYS A 64 14.63 -5.94 21.22
N GLU A 65 13.46 -6.02 20.60
CA GLU A 65 12.38 -6.94 20.95
C GLU A 65 12.56 -8.35 20.34
N GLU A 66 13.66 -8.60 19.60
CA GLU A 66 13.91 -9.87 18.89
C GLU A 66 12.76 -10.28 17.94
N ARG A 67 12.13 -9.28 17.32
CA ARG A 67 10.98 -9.45 16.40
C ARG A 67 11.36 -9.41 14.94
N LEU A 68 12.60 -9.12 14.55
CA LEU A 68 13.01 -9.22 13.14
C LEU A 68 13.03 -10.69 12.70
N LEU A 69 12.43 -11.01 11.55
CA LEU A 69 12.38 -12.37 11.02
C LEU A 69 13.63 -12.74 10.21
N THR A 70 14.38 -11.74 9.75
CA THR A 70 15.58 -11.91 8.93
C THR A 70 16.47 -10.68 8.98
N ASP A 71 17.79 -10.90 8.96
CA ASP A 71 18.80 -9.86 8.76
C ASP A 71 19.25 -9.76 7.29
N ASN A 72 18.69 -10.58 6.39
CA ASN A 72 18.93 -10.43 4.95
C ASN A 72 18.19 -9.20 4.42
N PHE A 73 18.91 -8.11 4.16
CA PHE A 73 18.33 -6.87 3.65
C PHE A 73 17.76 -6.96 2.23
N GLU A 74 18.07 -8.00 1.46
CA GLU A 74 17.42 -8.25 0.17
C GLU A 74 15.92 -8.54 0.32
N GLU A 75 15.47 -8.99 1.50
CA GLU A 75 14.05 -9.23 1.79
C GLU A 75 13.27 -7.95 2.13
N TYR A 76 13.95 -6.80 2.30
CA TYR A 76 13.36 -5.54 2.77
C TYR A 76 12.75 -4.74 1.60
N THR A 77 11.89 -5.41 0.84
CA THR A 77 11.41 -5.00 -0.49
C THR A 77 10.17 -4.11 -0.49
N GLN A 78 9.59 -3.81 0.67
CA GLN A 78 8.23 -3.24 0.81
C GLN A 78 7.09 -4.14 0.32
N PHE A 79 7.37 -5.40 -0.01
CA PHE A 79 6.35 -6.42 -0.34
C PHE A 79 6.32 -7.55 0.68
N ASN A 80 7.40 -7.72 1.44
CA ASN A 80 7.55 -8.76 2.45
C ASN A 80 7.38 -8.16 3.86
N LEU A 81 6.65 -8.88 4.72
CA LEU A 81 6.64 -8.61 6.15
C LEU A 81 7.85 -9.32 6.76
N VAL A 82 8.85 -8.55 7.17
CA VAL A 82 10.15 -9.05 7.66
C VAL A 82 10.29 -9.00 9.19
N TYR A 83 9.17 -8.87 9.90
CA TYR A 83 9.13 -8.88 11.36
C TYR A 83 7.91 -9.62 11.89
N LYS A 84 8.02 -10.13 13.12
CA LYS A 84 6.97 -10.82 13.86
C LYS A 84 5.91 -9.81 14.29
N HIS A 85 4.82 -9.77 13.53
CA HIS A 85 3.66 -8.94 13.78
C HIS A 85 2.64 -9.68 14.65
N GLU A 86 1.99 -8.98 15.57
CA GLU A 86 1.04 -9.57 16.52
C GLU A 86 -0.15 -10.28 15.85
N ASN A 87 -0.79 -9.61 14.88
CA ASN A 87 -2.02 -10.09 14.24
C ASN A 87 -1.85 -10.72 12.85
N LEU A 88 -0.65 -10.66 12.24
CA LEU A 88 -0.47 -10.90 10.81
C LEU A 88 0.73 -11.81 10.54
N SER A 89 0.55 -12.82 9.70
CA SER A 89 1.66 -13.60 9.15
C SER A 89 2.16 -13.00 7.84
N PRO A 90 3.45 -13.23 7.47
CA PRO A 90 3.97 -12.78 6.18
C PRO A 90 3.16 -13.27 4.98
N GLU A 91 2.69 -14.52 5.03
CA GLU A 91 1.84 -15.09 3.97
C GLU A 91 0.49 -14.37 3.87
N CYS A 92 -0.13 -14.03 5.00
CA CYS A 92 -1.38 -13.29 5.03
C CYS A 92 -1.21 -11.90 4.41
N VAL A 93 -0.15 -11.16 4.79
CA VAL A 93 0.14 -9.83 4.24
C VAL A 93 0.37 -9.90 2.72
N ARG A 94 1.14 -10.88 2.22
CA ARG A 94 1.34 -11.09 0.78
C ARG A 94 0.01 -11.30 0.04
N LYS A 95 -0.85 -12.20 0.56
CA LYS A 95 -2.19 -12.46 0.00
C LYS A 95 -3.06 -11.19 -0.02
N LEU A 96 -3.00 -10.38 1.04
CA LEU A 96 -3.75 -9.13 1.13
C LEU A 96 -3.21 -8.07 0.16
N LEU A 97 -1.90 -7.98 -0.03
CA LEU A 97 -1.27 -7.05 -0.98
C LEU A 97 -1.65 -7.39 -2.43
N GLU A 98 -1.60 -8.67 -2.81
CA GLU A 98 -2.08 -9.16 -4.12
C GLU A 98 -3.58 -8.88 -4.32
N ARG A 99 -4.40 -9.12 -3.28
CA ARG A 99 -5.83 -8.82 -3.30
C ARG A 99 -6.10 -7.33 -3.49
N ALA A 100 -5.34 -6.47 -2.81
CA ALA A 100 -5.47 -5.01 -2.94
C ALA A 100 -5.16 -4.55 -4.37
N MET A 101 -4.05 -5.04 -4.94
CA MET A 101 -3.67 -4.79 -6.35
C MET A 101 -4.80 -5.18 -7.31
N ARG A 102 -5.26 -6.44 -7.24
CA ARG A 102 -6.31 -6.96 -8.13
C ARG A 102 -7.62 -6.20 -7.99
N LYS A 103 -8.09 -6.00 -6.75
CA LYS A 103 -9.34 -5.28 -6.48
C LYS A 103 -9.27 -3.82 -6.90
N TYR A 104 -8.06 -3.23 -6.89
CA TYR A 104 -7.89 -1.85 -7.32
C TYR A 104 -7.91 -1.70 -8.83
N TYR A 105 -7.04 -2.43 -9.55
CA TYR A 105 -6.78 -2.19 -10.96
C TYR A 105 -7.70 -2.96 -11.92
N PHE A 106 -8.28 -4.09 -11.50
CA PHE A 106 -9.17 -4.90 -12.35
C PHE A 106 -10.65 -4.58 -12.16
N ARG A 107 -10.99 -3.42 -11.58
CA ARG A 107 -12.38 -2.98 -11.45
C ARG A 107 -12.80 -2.12 -12.67
N PRO A 108 -14.02 -2.27 -13.20
CA PRO A 108 -14.50 -1.46 -14.33
C PRO A 108 -14.42 0.05 -14.07
N SER A 109 -14.67 0.49 -12.83
CA SER A 109 -14.64 1.91 -12.45
C SER A 109 -13.25 2.56 -12.48
N TYR A 110 -12.18 1.79 -12.71
CA TYR A 110 -10.83 2.33 -12.93
C TYR A 110 -10.59 2.72 -14.41
N ALA A 111 -11.35 2.17 -15.36
CA ALA A 111 -11.16 2.41 -16.79
C ALA A 111 -11.12 3.91 -17.21
N PRO A 112 -11.93 4.82 -16.64
CA PRO A 112 -11.84 6.24 -16.99
C PRO A 112 -10.48 6.87 -16.69
N ASN A 113 -9.76 6.39 -15.66
CA ASN A 113 -8.42 6.88 -15.34
C ASN A 113 -7.38 6.48 -16.42
N LEU A 114 -7.59 5.36 -17.11
CA LEU A 114 -6.71 4.90 -18.19
C LEU A 114 -6.94 5.70 -19.48
N ILE A 115 -8.21 5.96 -19.81
CA ILE A 115 -8.60 6.64 -21.05
C ILE A 115 -8.20 8.12 -21.01
N LYS A 116 -8.50 8.80 -19.90
CA LYS A 116 -8.26 10.25 -19.76
C LYS A 116 -6.76 10.62 -19.85
N ASN A 117 -5.88 9.71 -19.44
CA ASN A 117 -4.43 9.95 -19.45
C ASN A 117 -3.74 9.51 -20.76
N LYS A 118 -4.30 8.56 -21.53
CA LYS A 118 -3.80 8.27 -22.89
C LYS A 118 -4.07 9.42 -23.86
N ILE A 119 -5.16 10.16 -23.68
CA ILE A 119 -5.50 11.30 -24.56
C ILE A 119 -4.55 12.49 -24.32
N MET A 120 -4.07 12.70 -23.08
CA MET A 120 -3.12 13.77 -22.78
C MET A 120 -1.65 13.46 -23.12
N SER A 121 -1.31 12.23 -23.50
CA SER A 121 0.04 11.93 -24.01
C SER A 121 0.14 12.04 -25.53
N PHE A 122 -0.96 12.32 -26.22
CA PHE A 122 -1.07 12.41 -27.68
C PHE A 122 -1.54 13.79 -28.19
N LEU A 123 -1.82 14.72 -27.27
CA LEU A 123 -2.06 16.14 -27.52
C LEU A 123 -0.96 16.94 -26.81
#